data_AF-A0A2A4MKV8-F1
#
_entry.id   AF-A0A2A4MKV8-F1
#
_cell.length_a   1.000
_cell.length_b   1.000
_cell.length_c   1.000
_cell.angle_alpha   90.00
_cell.angle_beta   90.00
_cell.angle_gamma   90.00
#
_symmetry.space_group_name_H-M   'P 1'
#
loop_
_entity.id
_entity.type
_entity.pdbx_description
1 polymer ?
#
loop_
_entity_poly.entity_id
_entity_poly.type
_entity_poly.pdbx_seq_one_letter_code
_entity_poly.pdbx_strand_id
1 'polypeptide(L)'
;MKIVAQSTLILVLFAIFLLSCVNQKELIRFESGNSYVILTARDITSAYIESDAAGKKLAKVVLSDSGQRLVSEFTDKNLNNTMSVIIQKKVVIKDLIIRDKITLKTIFISFESSEEIQEFVLDLKK
;
A
#
# COMPACT_ATOMS: atom_id res chain seq x y z
N MET A 1 59.38 7.29 3.63
CA MET A 1 58.27 6.40 4.04
C MET A 1 56.96 7.16 3.87
N LYS A 2 56.10 6.69 2.97
CA LYS A 2 54.73 7.17 2.81
C LYS A 2 53.84 6.50 3.86
N ILE A 3 52.83 7.20 4.32
CA ILE A 3 51.45 6.78 4.67
C ILE A 3 50.93 7.90 5.57
N VAL A 4 49.89 8.61 5.15
CA VAL A 4 48.64 8.89 5.90
C VAL A 4 47.78 9.76 4.98
N ALA A 5 46.95 9.12 4.15
CA ALA A 5 45.85 9.78 3.44
C ALA A 5 44.78 8.73 3.14
N GLN A 6 44.19 8.15 4.20
CA GLN A 6 43.24 7.03 4.02
C GLN A 6 42.18 6.96 5.14
N SER A 7 41.75 8.10 5.69
CA SER A 7 40.79 8.11 6.79
C SER A 7 39.56 9.00 6.55
N THR A 8 39.59 9.86 5.53
CA THR A 8 38.47 10.77 5.22
C THR A 8 37.47 10.19 4.22
N LEU A 9 37.87 9.20 3.40
CA LEU A 9 37.02 8.64 2.35
C LEU A 9 35.97 7.66 2.88
N ILE A 10 36.24 7.01 4.03
CA ILE A 10 35.34 6.00 4.62
C ILE A 10 34.13 6.64 5.32
N LEU A 11 34.28 7.86 5.86
CA LEU A 11 33.19 8.54 6.58
C LEU A 11 32.08 9.02 5.64
N VAL A 12 32.42 9.43 4.41
CA VAL A 12 31.45 9.94 3.43
C VAL A 12 30.59 8.82 2.85
N LEU A 13 31.13 7.60 2.71
CA LEU A 13 30.37 6.46 2.18
C LEU A 13 29.27 5.98 3.15
N PHE A 14 29.48 6.11 4.47
CA PHE A 14 28.51 5.68 5.49
C PHE A 14 27.33 6.64 5.62
N ALA A 15 27.52 7.93 5.37
CA ALA A 15 26.46 8.93 5.41
C ALA A 15 25.44 8.77 4.26
N ILE A 16 25.86 8.23 3.11
CA ILE A 16 24.98 8.02 1.95
C ILE A 16 24.00 6.85 2.18
N PHE A 17 24.34 5.89 3.04
CA PHE A 17 23.49 4.74 3.35
C PHE A 17 22.30 5.05 4.28
N LEU A 18 22.31 6.22 4.95
CA LEU A 18 21.25 6.63 5.89
C LEU A 18 20.19 7.55 5.25
N LEU A 19 20.41 8.04 4.02
CA LEU A 19 19.49 8.93 3.32
C LEU A 19 18.45 8.18 2.45
N SER A 20 18.53 6.86 2.39
CA SER A 20 17.55 6.01 1.70
C SER A 20 16.41 5.56 2.63
N CYS A 21 16.00 6.41 3.58
CA CYS A 21 14.59 6.45 4.00
C CYS A 21 13.77 6.97 2.82
N VAL A 22 13.61 6.11 1.82
CA VAL A 22 12.75 6.28 0.66
C VAL A 22 11.38 6.66 1.21
N ASN A 23 10.95 7.87 0.90
CA ASN A 23 9.61 8.38 1.18
C ASN A 23 8.63 7.55 0.33
N GLN A 24 8.32 6.34 0.78
CA GLN A 24 7.46 5.40 0.06
C GLN A 24 6.05 6.00 0.04
N LYS A 25 5.57 6.33 -1.16
CA LYS A 25 4.23 6.91 -1.37
C LYS A 25 3.17 5.95 -0.81
N GLU A 26 2.30 6.47 0.05
CA GLU A 26 1.06 5.80 0.49
C GLU A 26 0.17 5.58 -0.74
N LEU A 27 -0.23 4.33 -0.98
CA LEU A 27 -1.11 3.97 -2.09
C LEU A 27 -2.50 3.59 -1.62
N ILE A 28 -2.57 2.78 -0.56
CA ILE A 28 -3.82 2.35 0.06
C ILE A 28 -3.65 2.44 1.58
N ARG A 29 -4.61 3.05 2.27
CA ARG A 29 -4.70 3.04 3.72
C ARG A 29 -6.02 2.42 4.15
N PHE A 30 -5.94 1.48 5.08
CA PHE A 30 -7.09 0.99 5.83
C PHE A 30 -7.09 1.68 7.19
N GLU A 31 -8.23 2.18 7.61
CA GLU A 31 -8.37 2.96 8.84
C GLU A 31 -9.59 2.48 9.62
N SER A 32 -9.42 2.23 10.92
CA SER A 32 -10.47 1.78 11.82
C SER A 32 -10.24 2.41 13.20
N GLY A 33 -11.09 3.38 13.56
CA GLY A 33 -10.91 4.19 14.77
C GLY A 33 -9.53 4.88 14.78
N ASN A 34 -8.72 4.61 15.80
CA ASN A 34 -7.36 5.15 15.94
C ASN A 34 -6.27 4.23 15.34
N SER A 35 -6.67 3.15 14.68
CA SER A 35 -5.75 2.17 14.07
C SER A 35 -5.74 2.33 12.56
N TYR A 36 -4.56 2.25 11.95
CA TYR A 36 -4.43 2.26 10.50
C TYR A 36 -3.29 1.36 10.02
N VAL A 37 -3.41 0.89 8.79
CA VAL A 37 -2.33 0.24 8.06
C VAL A 37 -2.20 0.87 6.68
N ILE A 38 -0.96 1.18 6.30
CA ILE A 38 -0.62 1.76 5.00
C ILE A 38 0.06 0.70 4.15
N LEU A 39 -0.44 0.53 2.93
CA LEU A 39 0.21 -0.24 1.88
C LEU A 39 0.90 0.70 0.90
N THR A 40 2.12 0.33 0.57
CA THR A 40 2.96 1.02 -0.41
C THR A 40 3.22 0.12 -1.61
N ALA A 41 4.00 0.58 -2.59
CA ALA A 41 4.33 -0.22 -3.78
C ALA A 41 4.95 -1.59 -3.45
N ARG A 42 5.71 -1.72 -2.35
CA ARG A 42 6.32 -3.00 -1.93
C ARG A 42 5.31 -4.05 -1.47
N ASP A 43 4.13 -3.58 -1.04
CA ASP A 43 3.07 -4.42 -0.47
C ASP A 43 2.12 -4.94 -1.56
N ILE A 44 2.37 -4.54 -2.82
CA ILE A 44 1.54 -4.82 -3.98
C ILE A 44 2.41 -5.45 -5.06
N THR A 45 2.01 -6.64 -5.51
CA THR A 45 2.68 -7.36 -6.60
C THR A 45 2.25 -6.83 -7.97
N SER A 46 0.95 -6.56 -8.14
CA SER A 46 0.40 -6.06 -9.40
C SER A 46 -0.98 -5.45 -9.22
N ALA A 47 -1.42 -4.64 -10.19
CA ALA A 47 -2.80 -4.19 -10.29
C ALA A 47 -3.27 -4.06 -11.73
N TYR A 48 -4.55 -4.35 -11.95
CA TYR A 48 -5.20 -4.32 -13.25
C TYR A 48 -6.66 -3.89 -13.12
N ILE A 49 -7.22 -3.42 -14.22
CA ILE A 49 -8.65 -3.14 -14.35
C ILE A 49 -9.35 -4.44 -14.73
N GLU A 50 -10.37 -4.82 -13.97
CA GLU A 50 -11.24 -5.96 -14.27
C GLU A 50 -12.70 -5.48 -14.26
N SER A 51 -13.57 -6.12 -15.05
CA SER A 51 -15.00 -5.85 -15.00
C SER A 51 -15.70 -6.93 -14.19
N ASP A 52 -16.61 -6.54 -13.31
CA ASP A 52 -17.51 -7.50 -12.64
C ASP A 52 -18.58 -8.05 -13.61
N ALA A 53 -19.41 -8.96 -13.11
CA ALA A 53 -20.47 -9.59 -13.90
C ALA A 53 -21.54 -8.60 -14.42
N ALA A 54 -21.67 -7.41 -13.80
CA ALA A 54 -22.56 -6.35 -14.24
C ALA A 54 -21.88 -5.37 -15.22
N GLY A 55 -20.62 -5.63 -15.60
CA GLY A 55 -19.84 -4.77 -16.49
C GLY A 55 -19.24 -3.55 -15.79
N LYS A 56 -19.35 -3.44 -14.45
CA LYS A 56 -18.74 -2.35 -13.70
C LYS A 56 -17.24 -2.61 -13.58
N LYS A 57 -16.44 -1.61 -13.93
CA LYS A 57 -14.98 -1.68 -13.81
C LYS A 57 -14.55 -1.53 -12.35
N LEU A 58 -13.58 -2.34 -11.95
CA LEU A 58 -12.97 -2.39 -10.64
C LEU A 58 -11.45 -2.44 -10.80
N ALA A 59 -10.71 -1.89 -9.84
CA ALA A 59 -9.29 -2.18 -9.71
C ALA A 59 -9.12 -3.50 -8.94
N LYS A 60 -8.47 -4.48 -9.56
CA LYS A 60 -7.98 -5.67 -8.89
C LYS A 60 -6.54 -5.43 -8.48
N VAL A 61 -6.29 -5.49 -7.18
CA VAL A 61 -4.96 -5.32 -6.59
C VAL A 61 -4.52 -6.66 -6.03
N VAL A 62 -3.36 -7.14 -6.46
CA VAL A 62 -2.73 -8.35 -5.94
C VAL A 62 -1.61 -7.95 -4.99
N LEU A 63 -1.79 -8.28 -3.73
CA LEU A 63 -0.87 -8.02 -2.64
C LEU A 63 0.35 -8.94 -2.71
N SER A 64 1.49 -8.45 -2.20
CA SER A 64 2.61 -9.31 -1.85
C SER A 64 2.31 -10.11 -0.56
N ASP A 65 3.17 -11.05 -0.19
CA ASP A 65 3.04 -11.76 1.09
C ASP A 65 3.07 -10.81 2.28
N SER A 66 3.92 -9.76 2.22
CA SER A 66 3.96 -8.75 3.28
C SER A 66 2.66 -7.94 3.33
N GLY A 67 2.16 -7.50 2.18
CA GLY A 67 0.92 -6.73 2.09
C GLY A 67 -0.30 -7.52 2.57
N GLN A 68 -0.41 -8.78 2.17
CA GLN A 68 -1.48 -9.67 2.63
C GLN A 68 -1.43 -9.84 4.15
N ARG A 69 -0.24 -10.06 4.71
CA ARG A 69 -0.08 -10.22 6.15
C ARG A 69 -0.47 -8.95 6.92
N LEU A 70 -0.07 -7.78 6.43
CA LEU A 70 -0.41 -6.48 7.01
C LEU A 70 -1.93 -6.26 7.07
N VAL A 71 -2.64 -6.51 5.96
CA VAL A 71 -4.11 -6.39 5.92
C VAL A 71 -4.77 -7.45 6.81
N SER A 72 -4.23 -8.66 6.82
CA SER A 72 -4.75 -9.76 7.64
C SER A 72 -4.64 -9.45 9.13
N GLU A 73 -3.47 -9.02 9.60
CA GLU A 73 -3.27 -8.64 11.00
C GLU A 73 -4.11 -7.41 11.38
N PHE A 74 -4.26 -6.44 10.47
CA PHE A 74 -5.09 -5.27 10.71
C PHE A 74 -6.57 -5.62 10.88
N THR A 75 -7.12 -6.45 9.99
CA THR A 75 -8.55 -6.83 10.05
C THR A 75 -8.86 -7.72 11.25
N ASP A 76 -7.96 -8.65 11.59
CA ASP A 76 -8.08 -9.51 12.79
C ASP A 76 -8.14 -8.68 14.08
N LYS A 77 -7.27 -7.66 14.20
CA LYS A 77 -7.22 -6.77 15.38
C LYS A 77 -8.42 -5.82 15.50
N ASN A 78 -9.17 -5.61 14.42
CA ASN A 78 -10.27 -4.64 14.36
C ASN A 78 -11.61 -5.31 14.03
N LEU A 79 -11.78 -6.59 14.34
CA LEU A 79 -13.06 -7.29 14.17
C LEU A 79 -14.20 -6.55 14.86
N ASN A 80 -15.35 -6.51 14.19
CA ASN A 80 -16.57 -5.79 14.58
C ASN A 80 -16.47 -4.26 14.61
N ASN A 81 -15.32 -3.67 14.30
CA ASN A 81 -15.21 -2.22 14.08
C ASN A 81 -15.56 -1.86 12.63
N THR A 82 -15.83 -0.57 12.41
CA THR A 82 -15.94 -0.01 11.06
C THR A 82 -14.56 0.34 10.50
N MET A 83 -14.41 0.14 9.20
CA MET A 83 -13.20 0.41 8.44
C MET A 83 -13.50 1.33 7.26
N SER A 84 -12.60 2.26 7.00
CA SER A 84 -12.56 3.02 5.75
C SER A 84 -11.32 2.63 4.94
N VAL A 85 -11.44 2.69 3.62
CA VAL A 85 -10.33 2.52 2.68
C VAL A 85 -10.09 3.86 2.01
N ILE A 86 -8.86 4.35 2.12
CA ILE A 86 -8.40 5.61 1.57
C ILE A 86 -7.36 5.33 0.50
N ILE A 87 -7.53 5.94 -0.66
CA ILE A 87 -6.61 5.83 -1.80
C ILE A 87 -6.33 7.23 -2.30
N GLN A 88 -5.04 7.57 -2.47
CA GLN A 88 -4.63 8.92 -2.89
C GLN A 88 -5.32 10.04 -2.09
N LYS A 89 -5.50 9.84 -0.77
CA LYS A 89 -6.20 10.76 0.16
C LYS A 89 -7.73 10.89 -0.06
N LYS A 90 -8.33 10.14 -0.98
CA LYS A 90 -9.80 10.04 -1.17
C LYS A 90 -10.33 8.81 -0.44
N VAL A 91 -11.41 8.96 0.32
CA VAL A 91 -12.12 7.82 0.93
C VAL A 91 -12.92 7.12 -0.16
N VAL A 92 -12.56 5.88 -0.50
CA VAL A 92 -13.22 5.08 -1.56
C VAL A 92 -14.22 4.07 -0.99
N ILE A 93 -14.00 3.62 0.24
CA ILE A 93 -14.94 2.79 1.01
C ILE A 93 -15.04 3.42 2.38
N LYS A 94 -16.26 3.59 2.88
CA LYS A 94 -16.52 4.20 4.19
C LYS A 94 -17.37 3.28 5.05
N ASP A 95 -17.04 3.23 6.34
CA ASP A 95 -17.83 2.58 7.40
C ASP A 95 -18.13 1.08 7.16
N LEU A 96 -17.23 0.35 6.50
CA LEU A 96 -17.36 -1.09 6.26
C LEU A 96 -17.11 -1.86 7.56
N ILE A 97 -18.09 -2.63 8.03
CA ILE A 97 -17.91 -3.48 9.22
C ILE A 97 -16.96 -4.64 8.90
N ILE A 98 -15.87 -4.76 9.66
CA ILE A 98 -14.95 -5.88 9.55
C ILE A 98 -15.56 -7.09 10.25
N ARG A 99 -16.10 -8.04 9.48
CA ARG A 99 -16.76 -9.24 10.00
C ARG A 99 -15.82 -10.44 10.15
N ASP A 100 -14.74 -10.43 9.38
CA ASP A 100 -13.77 -11.52 9.35
C ASP A 100 -12.39 -10.99 8.97
N LYS A 101 -11.38 -11.79 9.29
CA LYS A 101 -9.99 -11.58 8.88
C LYS A 101 -9.85 -11.74 7.38
N ILE A 102 -9.28 -10.75 6.71
CA ILE A 102 -8.98 -10.83 5.28
C ILE A 102 -7.70 -11.64 5.11
N THR A 103 -7.80 -12.81 4.46
CA THR A 103 -6.66 -13.70 4.16
C THR A 103 -6.33 -13.76 2.67
N LEU A 104 -7.17 -13.17 1.82
CA LEU A 104 -6.98 -13.15 0.39
C LEU A 104 -5.81 -12.22 0.00
N LYS A 105 -5.04 -12.65 -0.99
CA LYS A 105 -4.02 -11.79 -1.63
C LYS A 105 -4.62 -10.80 -2.63
N THR A 106 -5.91 -10.87 -2.90
CA THR A 106 -6.56 -10.04 -3.91
C THR A 106 -7.60 -9.15 -3.25
N ILE A 107 -7.55 -7.86 -3.56
CA ILE A 107 -8.55 -6.88 -3.14
C ILE A 107 -9.15 -6.25 -4.40
N PHE A 108 -10.47 -6.13 -4.41
CA PHE A 108 -11.21 -5.41 -5.45
C PHE A 108 -11.65 -4.07 -4.91
N ILE A 109 -11.33 -3.01 -5.64
CA ILE A 109 -11.65 -1.63 -5.26
C ILE A 109 -12.50 -1.03 -6.36
N SER A 110 -13.68 -0.57 -5.98
CA SER A 110 -14.55 0.23 -6.85
C SER A 110 -14.16 1.70 -6.75
N PHE A 111 -14.15 2.38 -7.88
CA PHE A 111 -14.04 3.84 -7.96
C PHE A 111 -15.32 4.40 -8.59
N GLU A 112 -15.45 5.73 -8.60
CA GLU A 112 -16.62 6.41 -9.15
C GLU A 112 -16.55 6.54 -10.68
N SER A 113 -15.34 6.63 -11.25
CA SER A 113 -15.11 6.79 -12.69
C SER A 113 -14.05 5.82 -13.23
N SER A 114 -14.07 5.57 -14.54
CA SER A 114 -13.06 4.71 -15.18
C SER A 114 -11.68 5.36 -15.16
N GLU A 115 -11.65 6.70 -15.24
CA GLU A 115 -10.46 7.53 -15.24
C GLU A 115 -9.72 7.41 -13.90
N GLU A 116 -10.44 7.44 -12.77
CA GLU A 116 -9.86 7.25 -11.44
C GLU A 116 -9.23 5.86 -11.27
N ILE A 117 -9.88 4.80 -11.79
CA ILE A 117 -9.32 3.44 -11.79
C ILE A 117 -8.02 3.41 -12.58
N GLN A 118 -8.02 4.03 -13.75
CA GLN A 118 -6.86 4.03 -14.64
C GLN A 118 -5.68 4.80 -14.04
N GLU A 119 -5.93 5.97 -13.46
CA GLU A 119 -4.91 6.74 -12.73
C GLU A 119 -4.32 5.95 -11.56
N PHE A 120 -5.17 5.31 -10.75
CA PHE A 120 -4.73 4.48 -9.63
C PHE A 120 -3.85 3.31 -10.09
N VAL A 121 -4.26 2.56 -11.12
CA VAL A 121 -3.49 1.43 -11.66
C VAL A 121 -2.18 1.89 -12.28
N LEU A 122 -2.13 3.08 -12.90
CA LEU A 122 -0.89 3.66 -13.43
C LEU A 122 0.05 4.08 -12.30
N ASP A 123 -0.48 4.66 -11.23
CA ASP A 123 0.31 5.06 -10.06
C ASP A 123 0.95 3.88 -9.33
N LEU A 124 0.34 2.70 -9.40
CA LEU A 124 0.91 1.47 -8.85
C LEU A 124 2.08 0.89 -9.67
N LYS A 125 2.26 1.35 -10.91
CA LYS A 125 3.33 0.88 -11.81
C LYS A 125 4.56 1.80 -11.83
N LYS A 126 4.48 2.97 -11.19
CA LYS A 126 5.57 3.95 -11.09
C LYS A 126 6.50 3.60 -9.94
#